data_AF-V9LAZ4-F1
#
_entry.id   AF-V9LAZ4-F1
#
_cell.length_a   1.000
_cell.length_b   1.000
_cell.length_c   1.000
_cell.angle_alpha   90.00
_cell.angle_beta   90.00
_cell.angle_gamma   90.00
#
_symmetry.space_group_name_H-M   'P 1'
#
loop_
_entity.id
_entity.type
_entity.pdbx_description
1 polymer ?
#
loop_
_entity_poly.entity_id
_entity_poly.type
_entity_poly.pdbx_seq_one_letter_code
_entity_poly.pdbx_strand_id
1 'polypeptide(L)'
;GGPGPRASGPGRFSSCGCFFTDNIFLSRYKLHLRCPEPGRLERDWGPLLRSKGCVTEEDFRNAQAQVVEEIQRRKQLGRQSLERIAIISKEYKPLRPEVYILQETFLAPEFLDVVAYSKSSAANVDGLLSRVQTLPASGVYSFPVFTDEFCGRLIEELEHFESSDMPKGRPNTMNNYGVLLNELGFDESLVTPLREVYLQPIARLLYPDSGGGSLDTHKAFVVKYSLNQDLELSFHYDNAEVTLNVCLGKDFSGGNLYFGDMRQVPLSESECTEIEHRA
;
A
#
# COMPACT_ATOMS: atom_id res chain seq x y z
N GLY A 1 -17.22 -39.57 9.37
CA GLY A 1 -16.39 -38.77 8.45
C GLY A 1 -16.66 -37.32 8.73
N GLY A 2 -15.67 -36.60 9.28
CA GLY A 2 -15.80 -35.17 9.56
C GLY A 2 -15.72 -34.35 8.26
N PRO A 3 -16.35 -33.17 8.20
CA PRO A 3 -16.23 -32.29 7.05
C PRO A 3 -14.80 -31.73 7.03
N GLY A 4 -14.09 -32.00 5.94
CA GLY A 4 -12.75 -31.45 5.70
C GLY A 4 -12.75 -29.93 5.56
N PRO A 5 -11.57 -29.29 5.66
CA PRO A 5 -11.44 -27.85 5.54
C PRO A 5 -11.91 -27.42 4.15
N ARG A 6 -12.82 -26.44 4.11
CA ARG A 6 -13.21 -25.77 2.87
C ARG A 6 -11.99 -25.02 2.35
N ALA A 7 -11.48 -25.44 1.19
CA ALA A 7 -10.60 -24.61 0.40
C ALA A 7 -11.33 -23.29 0.09
N SER A 8 -10.82 -22.18 0.61
CA SER A 8 -11.24 -20.85 0.21
C SER A 8 -10.84 -20.66 -1.26
N GLY A 9 -11.83 -20.56 -2.14
CA GLY A 9 -11.60 -20.17 -3.53
C GLY A 9 -11.00 -18.75 -3.63
N PRO A 10 -10.52 -18.34 -4.82
CA PRO A 10 -9.91 -17.03 -5.00
C PRO A 10 -10.89 -15.94 -4.55
N GLY A 11 -10.50 -15.19 -3.52
CA GLY A 11 -11.31 -14.15 -2.92
C GLY A 11 -11.66 -13.11 -3.99
N ARG A 12 -12.95 -12.95 -4.26
CA ARG A 12 -13.44 -11.98 -5.23
C ARG A 12 -13.31 -10.59 -4.60
N PHE A 13 -12.19 -9.91 -4.85
CA PHE A 13 -11.96 -8.56 -4.35
C PHE A 13 -13.11 -7.64 -4.78
N SER A 14 -13.79 -7.07 -3.78
CA SER A 14 -14.96 -6.22 -3.99
C SER A 14 -14.59 -4.81 -3.56
N SER A 15 -14.76 -3.84 -4.44
CA SER A 15 -14.58 -2.42 -4.07
C SER A 15 -15.84 -1.90 -3.42
N CYS A 16 -15.71 -1.23 -2.27
CA CYS A 16 -16.81 -0.48 -1.68
C CYS A 16 -17.33 0.58 -2.67
N GLY A 17 -18.65 0.72 -2.79
CA GLY A 17 -19.26 1.78 -3.62
C GLY A 17 -18.79 3.18 -3.23
N CYS A 18 -18.45 3.39 -1.95
CA CYS A 18 -17.87 4.63 -1.42
C CYS A 18 -16.57 5.04 -2.12
N PHE A 19 -15.80 4.08 -2.66
CA PHE A 19 -14.58 4.38 -3.41
C PHE A 19 -14.84 5.33 -4.57
N PHE A 20 -16.02 5.28 -5.19
CA PHE A 20 -16.35 6.13 -6.33
C PHE A 20 -16.87 7.51 -5.96
N THR A 21 -17.17 7.78 -4.69
CA THR A 21 -17.89 8.99 -4.29
C THR A 21 -17.22 9.77 -3.17
N ASP A 22 -16.38 9.12 -2.37
CA ASP A 22 -15.82 9.68 -1.16
C ASP A 22 -14.33 10.00 -1.35
N ASN A 23 -13.81 10.95 -0.56
CA ASN A 23 -12.42 11.40 -0.59
C ASN A 23 -11.93 11.82 -2.00
N ILE A 24 -12.77 12.49 -2.78
CA ILE A 24 -12.37 13.12 -4.05
C ILE A 24 -11.59 14.38 -3.72
N PHE A 25 -10.34 14.49 -4.18
CA PHE A 25 -9.47 15.62 -3.88
C PHE A 25 -9.52 16.67 -4.99
N LEU A 26 -9.87 17.91 -4.65
CA LEU A 26 -9.76 19.05 -5.54
C LEU A 26 -8.48 19.83 -5.20
N SER A 27 -7.44 19.61 -5.99
CA SER A 27 -6.08 20.13 -5.74
C SER A 27 -6.04 21.66 -5.62
N ARG A 28 -6.72 22.38 -6.52
CA ARG A 28 -6.81 23.86 -6.50
C ARG A 28 -7.31 24.40 -5.16
N TYR A 29 -8.22 23.67 -4.51
CA TYR A 29 -8.88 24.12 -3.28
C TYR A 29 -8.32 23.43 -2.02
N LYS A 30 -7.40 22.47 -2.20
CA LYS A 30 -6.85 21.61 -1.14
C LYS A 30 -7.98 21.05 -0.26
N LEU A 31 -8.96 20.42 -0.91
CA LEU A 31 -10.20 19.96 -0.26
C LEU A 31 -10.52 18.53 -0.70
N HIS A 32 -10.74 17.65 0.29
CA HIS A 32 -11.39 16.37 0.06
C HIS A 32 -12.90 16.51 0.25
N LEU A 33 -13.66 15.90 -0.65
CA LEU A 33 -15.11 15.96 -0.61
C LEU A 33 -15.74 14.61 -0.90
N ARG A 34 -16.98 14.48 -0.42
CA ARG A 34 -17.89 13.41 -0.77
C ARG A 34 -18.90 13.95 -1.78
N CYS A 35 -18.95 13.35 -2.97
CA CYS A 35 -19.83 13.76 -4.06
C CYS A 35 -20.42 12.55 -4.77
N PRO A 36 -21.55 12.02 -4.28
CA PRO A 36 -22.24 10.92 -4.95
C PRO A 36 -22.88 11.35 -6.29
N GLU A 37 -23.23 12.62 -6.41
CA GLU A 37 -23.87 13.21 -7.59
C GLU A 37 -23.12 14.50 -7.99
N PRO A 38 -22.26 14.46 -9.03
CA PRO A 38 -21.44 15.61 -9.43
C PRO A 38 -22.23 16.88 -9.73
N GLY A 39 -23.47 16.76 -10.24
CA GLY A 39 -24.35 17.90 -10.50
C GLY A 39 -24.83 18.65 -9.25
N ARG A 40 -24.61 18.11 -8.05
CA ARG A 40 -24.96 18.75 -6.78
C ARG A 40 -23.77 19.42 -6.09
N LEU A 41 -22.58 19.44 -6.72
CA LEU A 41 -21.35 19.96 -6.13
C LEU A 41 -21.51 21.39 -5.61
N GLU A 42 -22.05 22.30 -6.43
CA GLU A 42 -22.26 23.70 -6.01
C GLU A 42 -23.26 23.81 -4.86
N ARG A 43 -24.33 23.02 -4.88
CA ARG A 43 -25.34 23.02 -3.82
C ARG A 43 -24.79 22.51 -2.50
N ASP A 44 -24.03 21.42 -2.53
CA ASP A 44 -23.60 20.69 -1.34
C ASP A 44 -22.30 21.28 -0.74
N TRP A 45 -21.41 21.82 -1.59
CA TRP A 45 -20.08 22.30 -1.19
C TRP A 45 -19.83 23.79 -1.51
N GLY A 46 -20.80 24.48 -2.10
CA GLY A 46 -20.68 25.87 -2.58
C GLY A 46 -20.09 26.86 -1.56
N PRO A 47 -20.60 26.94 -0.32
CA PRO A 47 -20.06 27.87 0.68
C PRO A 47 -18.58 27.63 0.98
N LEU A 48 -18.15 26.38 1.14
CA LEU A 48 -16.76 26.02 1.43
C LEU A 48 -15.86 26.26 0.21
N LEU A 49 -16.32 25.88 -0.99
CA LEU A 49 -15.59 26.13 -2.23
C LEU A 49 -15.39 27.63 -2.49
N ARG A 50 -16.42 28.46 -2.24
CA ARG A 50 -16.33 29.92 -2.34
C ARG A 50 -15.31 30.51 -1.36
N SER A 51 -15.29 30.02 -0.12
CA SER A 51 -14.28 30.42 0.87
C SER A 51 -12.83 30.10 0.45
N LYS A 52 -12.66 29.17 -0.49
CA LYS A 52 -11.38 28.72 -1.06
C LYS A 52 -11.12 29.26 -2.47
N GLY A 53 -11.91 30.25 -2.92
CA GLY A 53 -11.70 30.94 -4.20
C GLY A 53 -12.40 30.34 -5.42
N CYS A 54 -13.35 29.42 -5.25
CA CYS A 54 -14.25 28.97 -6.32
C CYS A 54 -15.46 29.90 -6.39
N VAL A 55 -15.40 30.98 -7.18
CA VAL A 55 -16.40 32.07 -7.11
C VAL A 55 -17.24 32.15 -8.38
N THR A 56 -16.60 31.97 -9.54
CA THR A 56 -17.25 32.11 -10.85
C THR A 56 -17.97 30.84 -11.27
N GLU A 57 -18.90 30.95 -12.22
CA GLU A 57 -19.51 29.77 -12.83
C GLU A 57 -18.48 28.85 -13.49
N GLU A 58 -17.42 29.44 -14.07
CA GLU A 58 -16.33 28.68 -14.67
C GLU A 58 -15.55 27.88 -13.63
N ASP A 59 -15.30 28.45 -12.44
CA ASP A 59 -14.65 27.73 -11.35
C ASP A 59 -15.47 26.50 -10.92
N PHE A 60 -16.79 26.65 -10.82
CA PHE A 60 -17.69 25.53 -10.49
C PHE A 60 -17.78 24.49 -11.59
N ARG A 61 -17.83 24.91 -12.87
CA ARG A 61 -17.78 23.98 -14.02
C ARG A 61 -16.48 23.18 -14.01
N ASN A 62 -15.34 23.83 -13.77
CA ASN A 62 -14.04 23.17 -13.70
C ASN A 62 -13.95 22.21 -12.50
N ALA A 63 -14.43 22.62 -11.33
CA ALA A 63 -14.47 21.76 -10.15
C ALA A 63 -15.35 20.51 -10.39
N GLN A 64 -16.52 20.69 -10.99
CA GLN A 64 -17.41 19.58 -11.33
C GLN A 64 -16.80 18.65 -12.38
N ALA A 65 -16.13 19.19 -13.40
CA ALA A 65 -15.43 18.39 -14.41
C ALA A 65 -14.35 17.52 -13.77
N GLN A 66 -13.53 18.07 -12.86
CA GLN A 66 -12.53 17.30 -12.10
C GLN A 66 -13.15 16.18 -11.28
N VAL A 67 -14.28 16.45 -10.59
CA VAL A 67 -15.01 15.40 -9.86
C VAL A 67 -15.46 14.28 -10.81
N VAL A 68 -16.09 14.63 -11.94
CA VAL A 68 -16.56 13.64 -12.92
C VAL A 68 -15.40 12.81 -13.48
N GLU A 69 -14.30 13.46 -13.86
CA GLU A 69 -13.11 12.80 -14.38
C GLU A 69 -12.52 11.81 -13.36
N GLU A 70 -12.38 12.22 -12.11
CA GLU A 70 -11.86 11.35 -11.05
C GLU A 70 -12.77 10.14 -10.79
N ILE A 71 -14.10 10.32 -10.80
CA ILE A 71 -15.07 9.21 -10.68
C ILE A 71 -14.91 8.24 -11.86
N GLN A 72 -14.81 8.75 -13.09
CA GLN A 72 -14.65 7.90 -14.27
C GLN A 72 -13.31 7.16 -14.24
N ARG A 73 -12.22 7.84 -13.87
CA ARG A 73 -10.91 7.23 -13.68
C ARG A 73 -10.99 6.07 -12.69
N ARG A 74 -11.58 6.28 -11.50
CA ARG A 74 -11.76 5.23 -10.47
C ARG A 74 -12.56 4.04 -10.98
N LYS A 75 -13.61 4.26 -11.76
CA LYS A 75 -14.40 3.18 -12.39
C LYS A 75 -13.61 2.36 -13.42
N GLN A 76 -12.65 2.99 -14.09
CA GLN A 76 -11.82 2.32 -15.10
C GLN A 76 -10.64 1.54 -14.52
N LEU A 77 -10.19 1.85 -13.28
CA LEU A 77 -9.00 1.26 -12.68
C LEU A 77 -8.98 -0.28 -12.72
N GLY A 78 -10.08 -0.92 -12.30
CA GLY A 78 -10.16 -2.38 -12.27
C GLY A 78 -10.05 -3.01 -13.66
N ARG A 79 -10.76 -2.44 -14.65
CA ARG A 79 -10.69 -2.90 -16.03
C ARG A 79 -9.29 -2.73 -16.62
N GLN A 80 -8.69 -1.55 -16.45
CA GLN A 80 -7.35 -1.28 -16.96
C GLN A 80 -6.30 -2.18 -16.31
N SER A 81 -6.43 -2.49 -15.01
CA SER A 81 -5.55 -3.43 -14.33
C SER A 81 -5.65 -4.85 -14.91
N LEU A 82 -6.87 -5.33 -15.16
CA LEU A 82 -7.08 -6.63 -15.82
C LEU A 82 -6.52 -6.69 -17.24
N GLU A 83 -6.66 -5.61 -18.02
CA GLU A 83 -6.08 -5.51 -19.36
C GLU A 83 -4.55 -5.58 -19.30
N ARG A 84 -3.91 -4.88 -18.34
CA ARG A 84 -2.46 -4.96 -18.12
C ARG A 84 -2.01 -6.35 -17.71
N ILE A 85 -2.69 -6.96 -16.73
CA ILE A 85 -2.40 -8.34 -16.28
C ILE A 85 -2.43 -9.31 -17.46
N ALA A 86 -3.46 -9.22 -18.30
CA ALA A 86 -3.59 -10.12 -19.45
C ALA A 86 -2.42 -9.97 -20.44
N ILE A 87 -1.99 -8.74 -20.73
CA ILE A 87 -0.85 -8.47 -21.61
C ILE A 87 0.45 -8.98 -20.97
N ILE A 88 0.72 -8.58 -19.72
CA ILE A 88 1.94 -8.95 -18.97
C ILE A 88 2.06 -10.46 -18.90
N SER A 89 1.01 -11.17 -18.48
CA SER A 89 1.03 -12.64 -18.34
C SER A 89 1.31 -13.38 -19.65
N LYS A 90 1.01 -12.75 -20.79
CA LYS A 90 1.14 -13.36 -22.12
C LYS A 90 2.48 -13.05 -22.77
N GLU A 91 3.00 -11.84 -22.56
CA GLU A 91 4.10 -11.29 -23.36
C GLU A 91 5.39 -11.08 -22.56
N TYR A 92 5.29 -10.86 -21.25
CA TYR A 92 6.45 -10.66 -20.40
C TYR A 92 7.19 -11.98 -20.11
N LYS A 93 8.52 -11.93 -20.12
CA LYS A 93 9.38 -13.06 -19.77
C LYS A 93 10.18 -12.70 -18.51
N PRO A 94 9.88 -13.30 -17.36
CA PRO A 94 10.62 -13.07 -16.13
C PRO A 94 12.11 -13.39 -16.28
N LEU A 95 12.96 -12.56 -15.68
CA LEU A 95 14.40 -12.80 -15.56
C LEU A 95 14.70 -13.75 -14.39
N ARG A 96 13.96 -13.60 -13.29
CA ARG A 96 14.07 -14.37 -12.03
C ARG A 96 12.72 -15.03 -11.70
N PRO A 97 12.28 -16.06 -12.45
CA PRO A 97 11.02 -16.73 -12.17
C PRO A 97 10.91 -17.29 -10.75
N GLU A 98 12.03 -17.58 -10.09
CA GLU A 98 12.09 -18.07 -8.72
C GLU A 98 11.57 -17.08 -7.67
N VAL A 99 11.60 -15.76 -7.91
CA VAL A 99 11.17 -14.77 -6.90
C VAL A 99 9.65 -14.65 -6.79
N TYR A 100 8.90 -15.22 -7.73
CA TYR A 100 7.44 -15.17 -7.77
C TYR A 100 6.76 -16.12 -6.78
N ILE A 101 7.51 -17.07 -6.23
CA ILE A 101 7.02 -18.11 -5.33
C ILE A 101 7.74 -17.98 -4.01
N LEU A 102 7.02 -17.74 -2.93
CA LEU A 102 7.60 -17.61 -1.60
C LEU A 102 8.34 -18.88 -1.20
N GLN A 103 9.59 -18.71 -0.81
CA GLN A 103 10.43 -19.76 -0.24
C GLN A 103 10.92 -19.30 1.12
N GLU A 104 11.02 -20.20 2.09
CA GLU A 104 11.57 -19.87 3.41
C GLU A 104 13.02 -19.35 3.32
N THR A 105 13.78 -19.76 2.31
CA THR A 105 15.14 -19.25 2.03
C THR A 105 15.18 -17.76 1.68
N PHE A 106 14.05 -17.16 1.32
CA PHE A 106 13.95 -15.72 1.08
C PHE A 106 13.80 -14.92 2.37
N LEU A 107 13.42 -15.58 3.46
CA LEU A 107 13.07 -14.95 4.73
C LEU A 107 14.28 -14.91 5.65
N ALA A 108 14.46 -13.78 6.33
CA ALA A 108 15.52 -13.62 7.32
C ALA A 108 15.35 -14.61 8.49
N PRO A 109 16.42 -15.22 9.01
CA PRO A 109 16.32 -16.15 10.15
C PRO A 109 15.62 -15.53 11.37
N GLU A 110 15.85 -14.25 11.63
CA GLU A 110 15.22 -13.50 12.72
C GLU A 110 13.72 -13.34 12.50
N PHE A 111 13.29 -13.13 11.24
CA PHE A 111 11.87 -13.11 10.90
C PHE A 111 11.21 -14.45 11.18
N LEU A 112 11.87 -15.55 10.80
CA LEU A 112 11.35 -16.89 11.03
C LEU A 112 11.22 -17.19 12.53
N ASP A 113 12.16 -16.74 13.38
CA ASP A 113 12.05 -16.86 14.84
C ASP A 113 10.86 -16.06 15.38
N VAL A 114 10.69 -14.82 14.93
CA VAL A 114 9.54 -13.96 15.30
C VAL A 114 8.22 -14.61 14.92
N VAL A 115 8.12 -15.19 13.71
CA VAL A 115 6.92 -15.90 13.23
C VAL A 115 6.67 -17.16 14.04
N ALA A 116 7.72 -17.97 14.28
CA ALA A 116 7.61 -19.20 15.06
C ALA A 116 7.14 -18.92 16.49
N TYR A 117 7.70 -17.91 17.14
CA TYR A 117 7.26 -17.45 18.45
C TYR A 117 5.79 -17.01 18.41
N SER A 118 5.40 -16.18 17.43
CA SER A 118 4.04 -15.65 17.30
C SER A 118 2.97 -16.72 17.07
N LYS A 119 3.36 -17.88 16.52
CA LYS A 119 2.48 -19.05 16.34
C LYS A 119 2.44 -19.99 17.56
N SER A 120 3.32 -19.81 18.53
CA SER A 120 3.42 -20.69 19.69
C SER A 120 2.26 -20.48 20.66
N SER A 121 1.94 -21.50 21.46
CA SER A 121 0.92 -21.39 22.52
C SER A 121 1.30 -20.44 23.65
N ALA A 122 2.58 -20.10 23.78
CA ALA A 122 3.11 -19.18 24.77
C ALA A 122 3.21 -17.73 24.26
N ALA A 123 2.78 -17.48 23.03
CA ALA A 123 2.92 -16.17 22.39
C ALA A 123 2.10 -15.11 23.13
N ASN A 124 2.75 -14.00 23.47
CA ASN A 124 2.13 -12.79 23.99
C ASN A 124 2.90 -11.56 23.48
N VAL A 125 2.30 -10.38 23.68
CA VAL A 125 2.87 -9.12 23.20
C VAL A 125 4.25 -8.86 23.78
N ASP A 126 4.46 -9.07 25.09
CA ASP A 126 5.74 -8.78 25.76
C ASP A 126 6.88 -9.64 25.20
N GLY A 127 6.64 -10.93 24.99
CA GLY A 127 7.63 -11.82 24.39
C GLY A 127 7.85 -11.55 22.90
N LEU A 128 6.88 -11.01 22.18
CA LEU A 128 7.09 -10.57 20.80
C LEU A 128 7.93 -9.29 20.77
N LEU A 129 7.63 -8.32 21.63
CA LEU A 129 8.38 -7.07 21.77
C LEU A 129 9.84 -7.30 22.20
N SER A 130 10.15 -8.41 22.87
CA SER A 130 11.54 -8.78 23.18
C SER A 130 12.32 -9.30 21.97
N ARG A 131 11.68 -9.51 20.82
CA ARG A 131 12.26 -10.08 19.57
C ARG A 131 12.27 -9.10 18.40
N VAL A 132 11.54 -8.00 18.51
CA VAL A 132 11.47 -6.96 17.47
C VAL A 132 11.99 -5.64 18.02
N GLN A 133 12.52 -4.78 17.16
CA GLN A 133 12.89 -3.44 17.56
C GLN A 133 11.62 -2.57 17.64
N THR A 134 11.34 -2.02 18.82
CA THR A 134 10.33 -0.97 18.95
C THR A 134 10.94 0.37 18.54
N LEU A 135 10.27 1.08 17.63
CA LEU A 135 10.72 2.40 17.18
C LEU A 135 10.08 3.50 18.06
N PRO A 136 10.66 4.72 18.08
CA PRO A 136 10.11 5.84 18.85
C PRO A 136 8.66 6.21 18.49
N ALA A 137 8.23 5.94 17.25
CA ALA A 137 6.85 6.15 16.84
C ALA A 137 5.94 5.05 17.40
N SER A 138 4.84 5.44 18.05
CA SER A 138 3.92 4.51 18.70
C SER A 138 3.34 3.49 17.71
N GLY A 139 3.42 2.21 18.08
CA GLY A 139 2.91 1.12 17.24
C GLY A 139 3.73 0.89 15.97
N VAL A 140 4.98 1.35 15.92
CA VAL A 140 5.89 1.11 14.80
C VAL A 140 7.05 0.21 15.25
N TYR A 141 7.30 -0.84 14.48
CA TYR A 141 8.29 -1.86 14.79
C TYR A 141 9.20 -2.12 13.59
N SER A 142 10.43 -2.55 13.86
CA SER A 142 11.42 -2.89 12.84
C SER A 142 12.05 -4.24 13.15
N PHE A 143 12.25 -5.03 12.10
CA PHE A 143 12.94 -6.32 12.10
C PHE A 143 13.25 -6.69 10.64
N PRO A 144 14.33 -7.46 10.37
CA PRO A 144 14.63 -7.91 9.02
C PRO A 144 13.56 -8.91 8.57
N VAL A 145 13.05 -8.78 7.35
CA VAL A 145 12.01 -9.66 6.79
C VAL A 145 12.59 -10.61 5.75
N PHE A 146 13.36 -10.06 4.81
CA PHE A 146 13.96 -10.81 3.72
C PHE A 146 15.49 -10.86 3.84
N THR A 147 16.09 -11.83 3.17
CA THR A 147 17.54 -11.92 3.00
C THR A 147 18.02 -10.95 1.90
N ASP A 148 19.25 -10.45 2.03
CA ASP A 148 19.88 -9.59 1.02
C ASP A 148 19.93 -10.24 -0.36
N GLU A 149 20.15 -11.56 -0.40
CA GLU A 149 20.16 -12.34 -1.64
C GLU A 149 18.80 -12.29 -2.36
N PHE A 150 17.69 -12.44 -1.62
CA PHE A 150 16.36 -12.31 -2.20
C PHE A 150 16.09 -10.88 -2.65
N CYS A 151 16.41 -9.89 -1.81
CA CYS A 151 16.25 -8.47 -2.14
C CYS A 151 16.97 -8.11 -3.44
N GLY A 152 18.22 -8.56 -3.62
CA GLY A 152 19.00 -8.37 -4.83
C GLY A 152 18.34 -8.99 -6.07
N ARG A 153 17.89 -10.25 -5.98
CA ARG A 153 17.18 -10.92 -7.10
C ARG A 153 15.84 -10.26 -7.43
N LEU A 154 15.11 -9.80 -6.42
CA LEU A 154 13.86 -9.10 -6.62
C LEU A 154 14.10 -7.76 -7.33
N ILE A 155 15.14 -7.00 -6.94
CA ILE A 155 15.53 -5.77 -7.64
C ILE A 155 15.85 -6.05 -9.12
N GLU A 156 16.64 -7.08 -9.42
CA GLU A 156 16.98 -7.44 -10.80
C GLU A 156 15.73 -7.73 -11.65
N GLU A 157 14.76 -8.47 -11.11
CA GLU A 157 13.49 -8.74 -11.79
C GLU A 157 12.68 -7.47 -12.04
N LEU A 158 12.60 -6.60 -11.02
CA LEU A 158 11.84 -5.36 -11.12
C LEU A 158 12.45 -4.40 -12.14
N GLU A 159 13.79 -4.27 -12.16
CA GLU A 159 14.49 -3.45 -13.16
C GLU A 159 14.32 -4.01 -14.57
N HIS A 160 14.36 -5.34 -14.73
CA HIS A 160 14.08 -6.00 -15.99
C HIS A 160 12.66 -5.69 -16.48
N PHE A 161 11.65 -5.80 -15.61
CA PHE A 161 10.27 -5.44 -15.93
C PHE A 161 10.13 -3.96 -16.29
N GLU A 162 10.75 -3.07 -15.50
CA GLU A 162 10.74 -1.63 -15.74
C GLU A 162 11.33 -1.28 -17.12
N SER A 163 12.41 -1.96 -17.53
CA SER A 163 13.09 -1.74 -18.81
C SER A 163 12.32 -2.26 -20.04
N SER A 164 11.29 -3.09 -19.83
CA SER A 164 10.50 -3.69 -20.90
C SER A 164 9.42 -2.75 -21.45
N ASP A 165 8.87 -3.07 -22.63
CA ASP A 165 7.72 -2.36 -23.22
C ASP A 165 6.36 -2.72 -22.60
N MET A 166 6.35 -3.53 -21.53
CA MET A 166 5.11 -3.94 -20.87
C MET A 166 4.35 -2.76 -20.28
N PRO A 167 3.00 -2.79 -20.32
CA PRO A 167 2.19 -1.71 -19.78
C PRO A 167 2.33 -1.66 -18.25
N LYS A 168 2.47 -0.46 -17.69
CA LYS A 168 2.72 -0.24 -16.26
C LYS A 168 1.60 0.59 -15.64
N GLY A 169 1.01 0.09 -14.56
CA GLY A 169 0.08 0.86 -13.74
C GLY A 169 0.82 1.77 -12.75
N ARG A 170 0.14 2.83 -12.28
CA ARG A 170 0.68 3.68 -11.21
C ARG A 170 0.51 3.00 -9.85
N PRO A 171 1.55 2.92 -9.00
CA PRO A 171 1.47 2.27 -7.69
C PRO A 171 0.38 2.87 -6.78
N ASN A 172 0.37 4.19 -6.65
CA ASN A 172 -0.61 4.93 -5.86
C ASN A 172 -0.82 6.35 -6.42
N THR A 173 -1.58 7.19 -5.72
CA THR A 173 -1.90 8.56 -6.16
C THR A 173 -0.75 9.56 -6.00
N MET A 174 0.28 9.22 -5.23
CA MET A 174 1.43 10.09 -4.94
C MET A 174 2.70 9.65 -5.69
N ASN A 175 2.80 8.38 -6.08
CA ASN A 175 3.96 7.84 -6.79
C ASN A 175 3.64 7.60 -8.27
N ASN A 176 4.42 8.23 -9.14
CA ASN A 176 4.31 8.03 -10.58
C ASN A 176 5.14 6.83 -11.05
N TYR A 177 6.15 6.44 -10.27
CA TYR A 177 7.12 5.40 -10.63
C TYR A 177 7.11 4.25 -9.63
N GLY A 178 7.26 3.04 -10.17
CA GLY A 178 7.21 1.81 -9.39
C GLY A 178 6.46 0.69 -10.11
N VAL A 179 6.30 -0.44 -9.41
CA VAL A 179 5.71 -1.67 -9.95
C VAL A 179 4.58 -2.14 -9.06
N LEU A 180 3.41 -2.37 -9.66
CA LEU A 180 2.28 -3.03 -9.02
C LEU A 180 2.53 -4.55 -9.02
N LEU A 181 2.80 -5.13 -7.85
CA LEU A 181 3.20 -6.54 -7.74
C LEU A 181 2.07 -7.50 -8.11
N ASN A 182 0.82 -7.11 -7.87
CA ASN A 182 -0.35 -7.86 -8.28
C ASN A 182 -0.46 -7.97 -9.82
N GLU A 183 -0.10 -6.91 -10.55
CA GLU A 183 -0.16 -6.89 -12.01
C GLU A 183 0.95 -7.73 -12.64
N LEU A 184 2.08 -7.84 -11.95
CA LEU A 184 3.22 -8.62 -12.38
C LEU A 184 3.10 -10.11 -12.02
N GLY A 185 2.17 -10.49 -11.13
CA GLY A 185 1.84 -11.88 -10.80
C GLY A 185 2.41 -12.39 -9.47
N PHE A 186 2.82 -11.50 -8.57
CA PHE A 186 3.39 -11.88 -7.27
C PHE A 186 2.34 -12.21 -6.19
N ASP A 187 1.09 -11.80 -6.37
CA ASP A 187 0.08 -11.89 -5.31
C ASP A 187 -0.15 -13.32 -4.81
N GLU A 188 -0.54 -14.23 -5.70
CA GLU A 188 -1.00 -15.58 -5.30
C GLU A 188 0.09 -16.42 -4.63
N SER A 189 1.34 -16.36 -5.14
CA SER A 189 2.41 -17.29 -4.74
C SER A 189 3.49 -16.64 -3.86
N LEU A 190 3.60 -15.31 -3.80
CA LEU A 190 4.54 -14.62 -2.91
C LEU A 190 3.81 -13.86 -1.80
N VAL A 191 2.94 -12.92 -2.14
CA VAL A 191 2.41 -11.92 -1.19
C VAL A 191 1.30 -12.51 -0.30
N THR A 192 0.36 -13.25 -0.89
CA THR A 192 -0.71 -13.94 -0.15
C THR A 192 -0.15 -14.87 0.93
N PRO A 193 0.76 -15.82 0.63
CA PRO A 193 1.32 -16.67 1.67
C PRO A 193 2.17 -15.89 2.68
N LEU A 194 2.89 -14.83 2.26
CA LEU A 194 3.60 -13.95 3.20
C LEU A 194 2.65 -13.31 4.21
N ARG A 195 1.52 -12.76 3.75
CA ARG A 195 0.47 -12.17 4.60
C ARG A 195 -0.12 -13.20 5.55
N GLU A 196 -0.64 -14.30 5.01
CA GLU A 196 -1.46 -15.25 5.77
C GLU A 196 -0.63 -16.10 6.72
N VAL A 197 0.53 -16.57 6.27
CA VAL A 197 1.33 -17.55 7.01
C VAL A 197 2.33 -16.86 7.94
N TYR A 198 2.89 -15.70 7.57
CA TYR A 198 3.99 -15.10 8.30
C TYR A 198 3.60 -13.80 9.02
N LEU A 199 2.94 -12.86 8.33
CA LEU A 199 2.64 -11.54 8.92
C LEU A 199 1.42 -11.56 9.85
N GLN A 200 0.36 -12.28 9.50
CA GLN A 200 -0.89 -12.28 10.29
C GLN A 200 -0.71 -12.75 11.75
N PRO A 201 0.09 -13.79 12.07
CA PRO A 201 0.39 -14.15 13.46
C PRO A 201 1.03 -13.00 14.27
N ILE A 202 1.92 -12.24 13.64
CA ILE A 202 2.61 -11.10 14.26
C ILE A 202 1.61 -9.95 14.44
N ALA A 203 0.89 -9.58 13.38
CA ALA A 203 -0.08 -8.50 13.38
C ALA A 203 -1.20 -8.72 14.41
N ARG A 204 -1.64 -9.98 14.61
CA ARG A 204 -2.63 -10.34 15.63
C ARG A 204 -2.20 -9.98 17.05
N LEU A 205 -0.91 -10.08 17.35
CA LEU A 205 -0.35 -9.78 18.67
C LEU A 205 -0.08 -8.28 18.83
N LEU A 206 0.44 -7.62 17.80
CA LEU A 206 0.81 -6.20 17.85
C LEU A 206 -0.38 -5.25 17.71
N TYR A 207 -1.40 -5.64 16.94
CA TYR A 207 -2.53 -4.78 16.58
C TYR A 207 -3.89 -5.48 16.78
N PRO A 208 -4.20 -5.96 18.00
CA PRO A 208 -5.45 -6.67 18.26
C PRO A 208 -6.68 -5.78 18.02
N ASP A 209 -6.58 -4.49 18.32
CA ASP A 209 -7.69 -3.53 18.20
C ASP A 209 -7.84 -2.94 16.79
N SER A 210 -6.85 -3.14 15.92
CA SER A 210 -6.84 -2.64 14.54
C SER A 210 -7.12 -3.74 13.52
N GLY A 211 -7.60 -4.92 13.94
CA GLY A 211 -7.93 -6.01 13.02
C GLY A 211 -6.72 -6.83 12.54
N GLY A 212 -5.58 -6.78 13.23
CA GLY A 212 -4.37 -7.52 12.84
C GLY A 212 -4.55 -9.04 12.75
N GLY A 213 -5.58 -9.59 13.42
CA GLY A 213 -5.95 -11.01 13.33
C GLY A 213 -6.87 -11.37 12.15
N SER A 214 -7.36 -10.38 11.40
CA SER A 214 -8.39 -10.54 10.35
C SER A 214 -8.01 -9.86 9.04
N LEU A 215 -6.71 -9.68 8.77
CA LEU A 215 -6.22 -9.17 7.49
C LEU A 215 -6.63 -10.14 6.38
N ASP A 216 -7.47 -9.72 5.44
CA ASP A 216 -8.09 -10.57 4.41
C ASP A 216 -7.76 -10.16 2.97
N THR A 217 -7.13 -9.00 2.80
CA THR A 217 -6.74 -8.43 1.51
C THR A 217 -5.40 -7.71 1.63
N HIS A 218 -4.75 -7.44 0.50
CA HIS A 218 -3.52 -6.66 0.44
C HIS A 218 -3.45 -5.86 -0.86
N LYS A 219 -2.63 -4.81 -0.84
CA LYS A 219 -2.18 -4.11 -2.03
C LYS A 219 -0.67 -3.95 -1.95
N ALA A 220 0.05 -4.70 -2.78
CA ALA A 220 1.51 -4.71 -2.78
C ALA A 220 2.07 -4.00 -4.01
N PHE A 221 3.04 -3.12 -3.78
CA PHE A 221 3.72 -2.38 -4.82
C PHE A 221 5.12 -1.98 -4.36
N VAL A 222 6.00 -1.77 -5.33
CA VAL A 222 7.34 -1.23 -5.10
C VAL A 222 7.36 0.21 -5.59
N VAL A 223 7.95 1.10 -4.80
CA VAL A 223 8.20 2.49 -5.18
C VAL A 223 9.67 2.66 -5.51
N LYS A 224 9.95 3.45 -6.55
CA LYS A 224 11.30 3.81 -6.93
C LYS A 224 11.52 5.30 -6.71
N TYR A 225 12.48 5.62 -5.85
CA TYR A 225 12.94 6.99 -5.66
C TYR A 225 14.17 7.23 -6.52
N SER A 226 14.17 8.33 -7.27
CA SER A 226 15.35 8.76 -8.03
C SER A 226 15.49 10.28 -7.97
N LEU A 227 16.73 10.76 -8.14
CA LEU A 227 17.03 12.19 -8.21
C LEU A 227 16.17 12.81 -9.33
N ASN A 228 15.24 13.69 -8.97
CA ASN A 228 14.25 14.37 -9.83
C ASN A 228 12.91 13.65 -10.11
N GLN A 229 12.60 12.55 -9.41
CA GLN A 229 11.28 11.91 -9.49
C GLN A 229 10.59 11.94 -8.13
N ASP A 230 9.26 12.17 -8.12
CA ASP A 230 8.40 12.15 -6.94
C ASP A 230 8.97 12.98 -5.74
N LEU A 231 9.30 14.25 -6.01
CA LEU A 231 10.02 15.16 -5.10
C LEU A 231 9.27 15.60 -3.83
N GLU A 232 7.96 15.37 -3.76
CA GLU A 232 7.14 15.72 -2.59
C GLU A 232 6.19 14.57 -2.25
N LEU A 233 6.42 13.91 -1.10
CA LEU A 233 5.42 13.07 -0.45
C LEU A 233 4.76 13.90 0.65
N SER A 234 3.49 14.24 0.43
CA SER A 234 2.66 14.88 1.46
C SER A 234 2.33 13.88 2.57
N PHE A 235 2.13 14.37 3.80
CA PHE A 235 1.55 13.56 4.87
C PHE A 235 0.24 12.92 4.40
N HIS A 236 0.12 11.62 4.63
CA HIS A 236 -1.03 10.83 4.24
C HIS A 236 -1.22 9.66 5.19
N TYR A 237 -2.36 9.02 5.07
CA TYR A 237 -2.66 7.76 5.72
C TYR A 237 -2.75 6.69 4.64
N ASP A 238 -2.16 5.53 4.92
CA ASP A 238 -2.39 4.36 4.09
C ASP A 238 -3.85 3.90 4.24
N ASN A 239 -4.41 3.41 3.15
CA ASN A 239 -5.71 2.74 3.19
C ASN A 239 -5.52 1.27 3.53
N ALA A 240 -5.00 1.01 4.73
CA ALA A 240 -4.71 -0.30 5.28
C ALA A 240 -4.78 -0.26 6.82
N GLU A 241 -5.16 -1.39 7.44
CA GLU A 241 -5.09 -1.58 8.89
C GLU A 241 -3.64 -1.71 9.38
N VAL A 242 -2.80 -2.36 8.58
CA VAL A 242 -1.37 -2.61 8.85
C VAL A 242 -0.60 -2.45 7.55
N THR A 243 0.45 -1.63 7.56
CA THR A 243 1.39 -1.49 6.45
C THR A 243 2.71 -2.18 6.79
N LEU A 244 3.22 -3.01 5.87
CA LEU A 244 4.60 -3.46 5.86
C LEU A 244 5.38 -2.62 4.84
N ASN A 245 6.38 -1.88 5.32
CA ASN A 245 7.35 -1.18 4.47
C ASN A 245 8.68 -1.94 4.54
N VAL A 246 9.21 -2.33 3.37
CA VAL A 246 10.45 -3.07 3.27
C VAL A 246 11.45 -2.30 2.41
N CYS A 247 12.60 -1.98 2.99
CA CYS A 247 13.75 -1.54 2.23
C CYS A 247 14.30 -2.73 1.43
N LEU A 248 14.23 -2.66 0.10
CA LEU A 248 14.81 -3.69 -0.78
C LEU A 248 16.32 -3.48 -1.01
N GLY A 249 16.89 -2.40 -0.47
CA GLY A 249 18.32 -2.09 -0.54
C GLY A 249 18.70 -1.09 -1.65
N LYS A 250 20.01 -1.14 -1.98
CA LYS A 250 20.85 -0.16 -2.70
C LYS A 250 21.47 0.90 -1.79
N ASP A 251 22.64 1.39 -2.20
CA ASP A 251 23.29 2.53 -1.55
C ASP A 251 22.48 3.79 -1.85
N PHE A 252 21.90 4.40 -0.80
CA PHE A 252 21.26 5.70 -0.88
C PHE A 252 21.58 6.53 0.37
N SER A 253 21.29 7.82 0.29
CA SER A 253 21.31 8.73 1.45
C SER A 253 19.98 9.47 1.52
N GLY A 254 19.51 9.75 2.74
CA GLY A 254 18.18 10.31 2.98
C GLY A 254 17.08 9.23 2.95
N GLY A 255 15.85 9.63 2.61
CA GLY A 255 14.69 8.72 2.59
C GLY A 255 14.10 8.41 3.97
N ASN A 256 14.36 9.27 4.96
CA ASN A 256 13.82 9.13 6.31
C ASN A 256 12.29 9.07 6.30
N LEU A 257 11.74 8.26 7.20
CA LEU A 257 10.31 8.13 7.39
C LEU A 257 9.86 9.07 8.52
N TYR A 258 8.78 9.80 8.26
CA TYR A 258 8.19 10.73 9.21
C TYR A 258 6.83 10.19 9.62
N PHE A 259 6.70 9.81 10.89
CA PHE A 259 5.44 9.32 11.46
C PHE A 259 4.78 10.46 12.22
N GLY A 260 3.54 10.78 11.83
CA GLY A 260 2.67 11.69 12.56
C GLY A 260 1.64 10.92 13.40
N ASP A 261 0.79 11.67 14.09
CA ASP A 261 -0.33 11.14 14.84
C ASP A 261 -1.41 10.56 13.93
N MET A 262 -2.32 9.78 14.53
CA MET A 262 -3.49 9.25 13.84
C MET A 262 -4.42 10.38 13.39
N ARG A 263 -5.26 10.09 12.37
CA ARG A 263 -6.16 11.04 11.68
C ARG A 263 -7.02 11.93 12.57
N GLN A 264 -7.25 11.54 13.81
CA GLN A 264 -8.01 12.30 14.79
C GLN A 264 -7.29 13.57 15.27
N VAL A 265 -5.97 13.63 15.14
CA VAL A 265 -5.15 14.80 15.50
C VAL A 265 -4.93 15.69 14.26
N PRO A 266 -5.22 16.99 14.33
CA PRO A 266 -4.92 17.91 13.24
C PRO A 266 -3.42 17.92 12.91
N LEU A 267 -3.05 17.95 11.63
CA LEU A 267 -1.63 17.97 11.21
C LEU A 267 -0.83 19.14 11.81
N SER A 268 -1.49 20.28 12.09
CA SER A 268 -0.86 21.43 12.74
C SER A 268 -0.50 21.20 14.21
N GLU A 269 -1.09 20.18 14.82
CA GLU A 269 -0.92 19.78 16.22
C GLU A 269 -0.21 18.43 16.35
N SER A 270 0.06 17.76 15.23
CA SER A 270 0.69 16.45 15.20
C SER A 270 2.15 16.55 15.62
N GLU A 271 2.55 15.70 16.55
CA GLU A 271 3.96 15.47 16.81
C GLU A 271 4.53 14.55 15.72
N CYS A 272 5.73 14.88 15.25
CA CYS A 272 6.37 14.14 14.17
C CYS A 272 7.60 13.41 14.71
N THR A 273 7.62 12.10 14.51
CA THR A 273 8.77 11.25 14.81
C THR A 273 9.50 10.91 13.52
N GLU A 274 10.73 11.39 13.38
CA GLU A 274 11.62 11.03 12.30
C GLU A 274 12.33 9.71 12.61
N ILE A 275 12.31 8.79 11.65
CA ILE A 275 13.01 7.52 11.68
C ILE A 275 13.98 7.49 10.50
N GLU A 276 15.27 7.41 10.80
CA GLU A 276 16.31 7.25 9.79
C GLU A 276 16.16 5.91 9.10
N HIS A 277 16.17 5.93 7.77
CA HIS A 277 16.08 4.71 6.98
C HIS A 277 17.47 4.06 6.95
N ARG A 278 17.59 2.87 7.53
CA ARG A 278 18.83 2.09 7.51
C ARG A 278 18.71 1.04 6.41
N ALA A 279 19.64 1.09 5.45
CA ALA A 279 19.84 0.02 4.49
C ALA A 279 20.41 -1.22 5.19
#